data_AF-A0A9D1RVR9-F1
#
_entry.id   AF-A0A9D1RVR9-F1
#
_cell.length_a   1.000
_cell.length_b   1.000
_cell.length_c   1.000
_cell.angle_alpha   90.00
_cell.angle_beta   90.00
_cell.angle_gamma   90.00
#
_symmetry.space_group_name_H-M   'P 1'
#
loop_
_entity.id
_entity.type
_entity.pdbx_description
1 polymer ?
#
loop_
_entity_poly.entity_id
_entity_poly.type
_entity_poly.pdbx_seq_one_letter_code
_entity_poly.pdbx_strand_id
1 'polypeptide(L)'
;SCGGSVSVSLYPMDGAQMKQYGVHGIVTRSQQLGAAIRTVKTAEDPEAHFLSFTEGYKLFKGKIADVLRETRAGFNFGRVVLEGIGECKGRSAAVEFQNENLTAEVDGKIVATVPDLICLVDTETFSPVTTDALLSGNALAAAFPISPLSALYPEDLAPSYRYEDAVEALADAGGDTGQRQALTLLVNEENSFRVACASFIAESLSLLDWQITVEALPWEAYLAALAAGEFDLYYGEVRLTADWDIADLVGSGGSLNYGGYANVVTDALLQAFTSSTDRSYAARQLCAHLLGTTPIAPVCFQQDTLLTHEGVAQGMSPTATSVFFGLENWTIHLEP
;
A
#
# COMPACT_ATOMS: atom_id res chain seq x y z
N SER A 1 -9.79 -12.78 -4.60
CA SER A 1 -9.38 -12.71 -6.02
C SER A 1 -10.28 -11.71 -6.72
N CYS A 2 -9.63 -10.83 -7.48
CA CYS A 2 -10.13 -9.69 -8.25
C CYS A 2 -10.58 -8.49 -7.42
N GLY A 3 -10.04 -7.32 -7.79
CA GLY A 3 -10.24 -6.05 -7.12
C GLY A 3 -11.71 -5.71 -6.92
N GLY A 4 -12.00 -5.14 -5.75
CA GLY A 4 -13.30 -4.55 -5.49
C GLY A 4 -13.28 -3.10 -5.96
N SER A 5 -14.03 -2.78 -7.02
CA SER A 5 -14.58 -1.43 -7.13
C SER A 5 -15.86 -1.40 -6.31
N VAL A 6 -15.86 -0.71 -5.17
CA VAL A 6 -17.10 -0.39 -4.47
C VAL A 6 -17.68 0.84 -5.15
N SER A 7 -18.72 0.63 -5.97
CA SER A 7 -19.55 1.73 -6.45
C SER A 7 -20.68 1.92 -5.46
N VAL A 8 -20.58 2.94 -4.62
CA VAL A 8 -21.67 3.39 -3.78
C VAL A 8 -22.58 4.27 -4.64
N SER A 9 -23.80 3.79 -4.92
CA SER A 9 -24.87 4.70 -5.34
C SER A 9 -25.39 5.36 -4.08
N LEU A 10 -25.01 6.61 -3.87
CA LEU A 10 -25.67 7.47 -2.90
C LEU A 10 -27.11 7.76 -3.36
N TYR A 11 -27.80 8.64 -2.64
CA TYR A 11 -29.20 9.02 -2.84
C TYR A 11 -29.62 9.03 -4.33
N PRO A 12 -30.75 8.41 -4.68
CA PRO A 12 -31.26 8.46 -6.04
C PRO A 12 -31.50 9.92 -6.44
N MET A 13 -30.98 10.31 -7.60
CA MET A 13 -31.17 11.64 -8.16
C MET A 13 -31.59 11.54 -9.63
N ASP A 14 -32.45 12.46 -10.07
CA ASP A 14 -32.81 12.54 -11.48
C ASP A 14 -31.71 13.20 -12.32
N GLY A 15 -31.82 13.07 -13.64
CA GLY A 15 -30.84 13.64 -14.57
C GLY A 15 -30.80 15.17 -14.57
N ALA A 16 -31.86 15.86 -14.11
CA ALA A 16 -31.86 17.31 -13.97
C ALA A 16 -31.11 17.75 -12.70
N GLN A 17 -31.30 17.05 -11.59
CA GLN A 17 -30.57 17.24 -10.34
C GLN A 17 -29.07 16.98 -10.54
N MET A 18 -28.69 15.93 -11.28
CA MET A 18 -27.27 15.65 -11.54
C MET A 18 -26.61 16.78 -12.34
N LYS A 19 -27.31 17.32 -13.34
CA LYS A 19 -26.84 18.47 -14.12
C LYS A 19 -26.81 19.78 -13.34
N GLN A 20 -27.60 19.90 -12.29
CA GLN A 20 -27.68 21.12 -11.48
C GLN A 20 -26.65 21.12 -10.34
N TYR A 21 -26.43 19.97 -9.70
CA TYR A 21 -25.67 19.87 -8.46
C TYR A 21 -24.40 19.02 -8.55
N GLY A 22 -24.19 18.29 -9.65
CA GLY A 22 -22.98 17.50 -9.85
C GLY A 22 -21.72 18.38 -9.96
N VAL A 23 -20.58 17.84 -9.51
CA VAL A 23 -19.28 18.49 -9.70
C VAL A 23 -18.83 18.25 -11.14
N HIS A 24 -19.15 19.18 -12.03
CA HIS A 24 -18.84 19.07 -13.45
C HIS A 24 -17.35 19.17 -13.74
N GLY A 25 -16.89 18.40 -14.72
CA GLY A 25 -15.50 18.46 -15.22
C GLY A 25 -14.45 17.94 -14.25
N ILE A 26 -14.83 17.32 -13.13
CA ILE A 26 -13.88 16.87 -12.10
C ILE A 26 -12.84 15.87 -12.65
N VAL A 27 -13.27 14.92 -13.48
CA VAL A 27 -12.36 13.95 -14.11
C VAL A 27 -11.36 14.65 -15.04
N THR A 28 -11.82 15.63 -15.82
CA THR A 28 -10.95 16.44 -16.68
C THR A 28 -9.97 17.27 -15.84
N ARG A 29 -10.43 17.86 -14.72
CA ARG A 29 -9.57 18.58 -13.78
C ARG A 29 -8.52 17.65 -13.18
N SER A 30 -8.89 16.44 -12.72
CA SER A 30 -7.94 15.44 -12.21
C SER A 30 -6.88 15.05 -13.24
N GLN A 31 -7.27 14.87 -14.51
CA GLN A 31 -6.34 14.59 -15.59
C GLN A 31 -5.35 15.77 -15.82
N GLN A 32 -5.86 17.00 -15.83
CA GLN A 32 -5.04 18.21 -16.00
C GLN A 32 -4.06 18.39 -14.84
N LEU A 33 -4.53 18.20 -13.60
CA LEU A 33 -3.68 18.22 -12.40
C LEU A 33 -2.57 17.18 -12.48
N GLY A 34 -2.91 15.93 -12.82
CA GLY A 34 -1.91 14.87 -12.97
C GLY A 34 -0.88 15.14 -14.07
N ALA A 35 -1.30 15.77 -15.18
CA ALA A 35 -0.37 16.20 -16.24
C ALA A 35 0.58 17.30 -15.75
N ALA A 36 0.07 18.30 -15.02
CA ALA A 36 0.88 19.38 -14.49
C ALA A 36 1.89 18.91 -13.41
N ILE A 37 1.49 17.98 -12.54
CA ILE A 37 2.39 17.36 -11.54
C ILE A 37 3.58 16.67 -12.23
N ARG A 38 3.36 15.94 -13.33
CA ARG A 38 4.45 15.26 -14.07
C ARG A 38 5.49 16.22 -14.67
N THR A 39 5.11 17.48 -14.92
CA THR A 39 5.99 18.48 -15.52
C THR A 39 6.45 19.56 -14.53
N VAL A 40 5.97 19.57 -13.29
CA VAL A 40 6.19 20.67 -12.33
C VAL A 40 7.67 20.96 -12.08
N LYS A 41 8.52 19.92 -12.11
CA LYS A 41 9.98 20.04 -11.89
C LYS A 41 10.72 20.77 -13.01
N THR A 42 10.10 20.95 -14.19
CA THR A 42 10.72 21.69 -15.30
C THR A 42 10.44 23.20 -15.22
N ALA A 43 9.59 23.64 -14.30
CA ALA A 43 9.32 25.05 -14.04
C ALA A 43 10.49 25.71 -13.29
N GLU A 44 10.68 27.01 -13.53
CA GLU A 44 11.69 27.82 -12.84
C GLU A 44 11.42 27.91 -11.32
N ASP A 45 10.14 27.99 -10.94
CA ASP A 45 9.67 27.88 -9.55
C ASP A 45 8.56 26.80 -9.48
N PRO A 46 8.93 25.54 -9.15
CA PRO A 46 7.99 24.43 -9.06
C PRO A 46 6.87 24.64 -8.03
N GLU A 47 7.16 25.27 -6.88
CA GLU A 47 6.17 25.48 -5.82
C GLU A 47 5.13 26.53 -6.23
N ALA A 48 5.59 27.66 -6.78
CA ALA A 48 4.67 28.66 -7.30
C ALA A 48 3.85 28.14 -8.49
N HIS A 49 4.48 27.34 -9.37
CA HIS A 49 3.77 26.71 -10.48
C HIS A 49 2.68 25.76 -9.98
N PHE A 50 3.01 24.91 -8.98
CA PHE A 50 2.06 24.00 -8.34
C PHE A 50 0.84 24.71 -7.77
N LEU A 51 1.05 25.75 -6.96
CA LEU A 51 -0.04 26.51 -6.35
C LEU A 51 -0.91 27.21 -7.40
N SER A 52 -0.30 27.71 -8.48
CA SER A 52 -1.01 28.36 -9.58
C SER A 52 -1.97 27.42 -10.30
N PHE A 53 -1.52 26.23 -10.72
CA PHE A 53 -2.39 25.31 -11.47
C PHE A 53 -3.38 24.54 -10.58
N THR A 54 -3.04 24.31 -9.30
CA THR A 54 -3.97 23.70 -8.34
C THR A 54 -5.03 24.67 -7.84
N GLU A 55 -4.77 25.98 -7.99
CA GLU A 55 -5.51 27.06 -7.32
C GLU A 55 -5.43 26.93 -5.79
N GLY A 56 -4.36 26.29 -5.29
CA GLY A 56 -4.16 25.96 -3.89
C GLY A 56 -3.49 27.07 -3.09
N TYR A 57 -3.71 27.05 -1.78
CA TYR A 57 -3.03 27.94 -0.83
C TYR A 57 -2.05 27.14 0.01
N LYS A 58 -0.80 27.59 0.08
CA LYS A 58 0.21 27.00 0.97
C LYS A 58 -0.10 27.38 2.42
N LEU A 59 -0.47 26.38 3.23
CA LEU A 59 -0.76 26.57 4.65
C LEU A 59 0.49 26.43 5.54
N PHE A 60 1.35 25.46 5.22
CA PHE A 60 2.54 25.14 6.00
C PHE A 60 3.56 24.35 5.16
N LYS A 61 4.85 24.46 5.51
CA LYS A 61 5.92 23.64 4.94
C LYS A 61 6.75 23.04 6.06
N GLY A 62 6.81 21.72 6.14
CA GLY A 62 7.43 21.02 7.26
C GLY A 62 7.76 19.57 6.93
N LYS A 63 8.55 18.97 7.82
CA LYS A 63 8.76 17.52 7.87
C LYS A 63 7.76 16.90 8.84
N ILE A 64 7.37 15.65 8.59
CA ILE A 64 6.55 14.89 9.54
C ILE A 64 7.38 14.60 10.78
N ALA A 65 6.90 15.05 11.94
CA ALA A 65 7.52 14.85 13.23
C ALA A 65 6.89 13.67 13.98
N ASP A 66 5.57 13.50 13.86
CA ASP A 66 4.83 12.42 14.51
C ASP A 66 3.54 12.12 13.74
N VAL A 67 3.04 10.89 13.88
CA VAL A 67 1.77 10.44 13.31
C VAL A 67 1.05 9.53 14.30
N LEU A 68 -0.01 10.06 14.91
CA LEU A 68 -0.88 9.30 15.80
C LEU A 68 -2.04 8.72 14.99
N ARG A 69 -2.31 7.41 15.13
CA ARG A 69 -3.38 6.71 14.41
C ARG A 69 -4.15 5.78 15.34
N GLU A 70 -5.47 5.82 15.22
CA GLU A 70 -6.40 4.92 15.87
C GLU A 70 -7.52 4.55 14.91
N THR A 71 -7.72 3.26 14.67
CA THR A 71 -8.89 2.79 13.93
C THR A 71 -10.03 2.57 14.91
N ARG A 72 -11.11 3.35 14.78
CA ARG A 72 -12.30 3.25 15.63
C ARG A 72 -13.54 3.13 14.77
N ALA A 73 -14.32 2.07 14.98
CA ALA A 73 -15.59 1.82 14.28
C ALA A 73 -15.48 1.90 12.74
N GLY A 74 -14.38 1.41 12.16
CA GLY A 74 -14.16 1.37 10.70
C GLY A 74 -13.71 2.69 10.08
N PHE A 75 -13.42 3.71 10.89
CA PHE A 75 -12.81 4.96 10.43
C PHE A 75 -11.38 5.05 10.95
N ASN A 76 -10.47 5.52 10.09
CA ASN A 76 -9.09 5.78 10.45
C ASN A 76 -9.01 7.20 11.01
N PHE A 77 -8.93 7.33 12.33
CA PHE A 77 -8.69 8.59 13.00
C PHE A 77 -7.20 8.80 13.16
N GLY A 78 -6.75 10.03 13.00
CA GLY A 78 -5.39 10.33 13.36
C GLY A 78 -5.05 11.79 13.31
N ARG A 79 -3.80 12.05 13.72
CA ARG A 79 -3.21 13.37 13.74
C ARG A 79 -1.78 13.27 13.22
N VAL A 80 -1.52 13.96 12.12
CA VAL A 80 -0.15 14.20 11.62
C VAL A 80 0.38 15.46 12.30
N VAL A 81 1.59 15.41 12.85
CA VAL A 81 2.29 16.57 13.40
C VAL A 81 3.48 16.89 12.51
N LEU A 82 3.62 18.17 12.15
CA LEU A 82 4.64 18.68 11.25
C LEU A 82 5.55 19.65 12.01
N GLU A 83 6.85 19.46 11.88
CA GLU A 83 7.86 20.44 12.31
C GLU A 83 8.27 21.30 11.11
N GLY A 84 8.15 22.61 11.24
CA GLY A 84 8.37 23.53 10.13
C GLY A 84 9.81 23.57 9.64
N ILE A 85 9.97 23.73 8.33
CA ILE A 85 11.26 23.87 7.65
C ILE A 85 11.32 25.20 6.88
N GLY A 86 12.51 25.63 6.48
CA GLY A 86 12.70 26.87 5.72
C GLY A 86 12.08 28.08 6.44
N GLU A 87 11.16 28.77 5.77
CA GLU A 87 10.42 29.93 6.31
C GLU A 87 9.51 29.59 7.51
N CYS A 88 9.16 28.31 7.69
CA CYS A 88 8.35 27.83 8.80
C CYS A 88 9.19 27.28 9.97
N LYS A 89 10.52 27.39 9.93
CA LYS A 89 11.40 26.82 10.96
C LYS A 89 11.06 27.35 12.36
N GLY A 90 10.92 26.44 13.32
CA GLY A 90 10.55 26.76 14.71
C GLY A 90 9.04 26.89 14.96
N ARG A 91 8.23 26.66 13.93
CA ARG A 91 6.76 26.58 14.00
C ARG A 91 6.31 25.13 13.91
N SER A 92 5.09 24.84 14.35
CA SER A 92 4.49 23.52 14.22
C SER A 92 3.14 23.58 13.52
N ALA A 93 2.78 22.49 12.85
CA ALA A 93 1.45 22.31 12.30
C ALA A 93 0.93 20.92 12.63
N ALA A 94 -0.38 20.76 12.57
CA ALA A 94 -1.02 19.46 12.67
C ALA A 94 -2.17 19.33 11.68
N VAL A 95 -2.42 18.11 11.22
CA VAL A 95 -3.58 17.78 10.40
C VAL A 95 -4.31 16.63 11.07
N GLU A 96 -5.58 16.85 11.44
CA GLU A 96 -6.45 15.79 11.94
C GLU A 96 -7.24 15.19 10.79
N PHE A 97 -7.41 13.88 10.79
CA PHE A 97 -8.10 13.16 9.72
C PHE A 97 -9.04 12.07 10.25
N GLN A 98 -10.09 11.80 9.47
CA GLN A 98 -10.99 10.66 9.59
C GLN A 98 -11.25 10.11 8.18
N ASN A 99 -10.42 9.18 7.71
CA ASN A 99 -10.28 8.77 6.29
C ASN A 99 -9.82 9.91 5.34
N GLU A 100 -10.34 11.12 5.51
CA GLU A 100 -9.92 12.36 4.83
C GLU A 100 -9.39 13.39 5.83
N ASN A 101 -8.59 14.36 5.35
CA ASN A 101 -8.09 15.46 6.16
C ASN A 101 -9.23 16.40 6.53
N LEU A 102 -9.48 16.57 7.83
CA LEU A 102 -10.62 17.31 8.35
C LEU A 102 -10.25 18.74 8.77
N THR A 103 -9.12 18.89 9.46
CA THR A 103 -8.65 20.17 9.98
C THR A 103 -7.16 20.30 9.77
N ALA A 104 -6.70 21.53 9.50
CA ALA A 104 -5.30 21.89 9.53
C ALA A 104 -5.09 22.98 10.58
N GLU A 105 -4.12 22.77 11.45
CA GLU A 105 -3.74 23.65 12.55
C GLU A 105 -2.29 24.12 12.35
N VAL A 106 -2.00 25.39 12.61
CA VAL A 106 -0.63 25.93 12.67
C VAL A 106 -0.49 26.71 13.97
N ASP A 107 0.54 26.36 14.76
CA ASP A 107 0.84 26.96 16.06
C ASP A 107 -0.37 27.05 17.02
N GLY A 108 -1.16 25.97 17.13
CA GLY A 108 -2.34 25.96 18.01
C GLY A 108 -3.62 26.55 17.40
N LYS A 109 -3.58 27.03 16.15
CA LYS A 109 -4.72 27.71 15.50
C LYS A 109 -5.17 26.97 14.25
N ILE A 110 -6.47 26.67 14.16
CA ILE A 110 -7.07 26.10 12.95
C ILE A 110 -6.99 27.12 11.81
N VAL A 111 -6.41 26.72 10.70
CA VAL A 111 -6.21 27.54 9.48
C VAL A 111 -7.02 27.05 8.29
N ALA A 112 -7.48 25.79 8.31
CA ALA A 112 -8.41 25.24 7.31
C ALA A 112 -9.27 24.12 7.93
N THR A 113 -10.50 23.97 7.44
CA THR A 113 -11.41 22.87 7.80
C THR A 113 -12.18 22.41 6.57
N VAL A 114 -12.72 21.20 6.60
CA VAL A 114 -13.81 20.82 5.67
C VAL A 114 -14.92 21.88 5.70
N PRO A 115 -15.57 22.19 4.55
CA PRO A 115 -15.50 21.49 3.25
C PRO A 115 -14.33 21.88 2.34
N ASP A 116 -13.38 22.72 2.79
CA ASP A 116 -12.19 23.01 2.00
C ASP A 116 -11.31 21.75 1.86
N LEU A 117 -10.80 21.49 0.66
CA LEU A 117 -9.96 20.34 0.40
C LEU A 117 -8.56 20.56 0.98
N ILE A 118 -8.21 19.81 2.02
CA ILE A 118 -6.90 19.86 2.67
C ILE A 118 -6.02 18.75 2.08
N CYS A 119 -4.95 19.12 1.39
CA CYS A 119 -4.00 18.17 0.80
C CYS A 119 -2.61 18.29 1.44
N LEU A 120 -2.03 17.13 1.75
CA LEU A 120 -0.59 17.01 2.02
C LEU A 120 0.10 16.64 0.71
N VAL A 121 1.23 17.26 0.45
CA VAL A 121 1.96 17.12 -0.82
C VAL A 121 3.44 17.06 -0.50
N ASP A 122 4.15 16.12 -1.14
CA ASP A 122 5.59 16.00 -1.00
C ASP A 122 6.32 17.25 -1.53
N THR A 123 7.30 17.74 -0.77
CA THR A 123 7.92 19.04 -1.05
C THR A 123 8.87 19.05 -2.23
N GLU A 124 9.30 17.88 -2.71
CA GLU A 124 10.22 17.76 -3.84
C GLU A 124 9.49 17.37 -5.13
N THR A 125 8.54 16.44 -5.03
CA THR A 125 7.83 15.85 -6.16
C THR A 125 6.49 16.50 -6.45
N PHE A 126 5.92 17.20 -5.48
CA PHE A 126 4.56 17.73 -5.53
C PHE A 126 3.46 16.66 -5.70
N SER A 127 3.81 15.40 -5.40
CA SER A 127 2.86 14.29 -5.38
C SER A 127 1.99 14.34 -4.13
N PRO A 128 0.67 14.11 -4.25
CA PRO A 128 -0.21 14.03 -3.08
C PRO A 128 0.21 12.88 -2.15
N VAL A 129 0.29 13.16 -0.85
CA VAL A 129 0.44 12.15 0.19
C VAL A 129 -0.96 11.70 0.59
N THR A 130 -1.36 10.52 0.14
CA THR A 130 -2.70 9.99 0.44
C THR A 130 -2.76 9.49 1.88
N THR A 131 -3.90 9.73 2.54
CA THR A 131 -4.22 9.11 3.83
C THR A 131 -4.28 7.58 3.71
N ASP A 132 -4.57 7.08 2.49
CA ASP A 132 -4.75 5.68 2.09
C ASP A 132 -3.47 4.92 1.70
N ALA A 133 -2.27 5.48 1.85
CA ALA A 133 -1.02 4.72 1.67
C ALA A 133 -0.85 3.54 2.68
N LEU A 134 -1.90 3.21 3.46
CA LEU A 134 -1.96 2.17 4.49
C LEU A 134 -3.24 1.32 4.42
N LEU A 135 -3.67 0.85 3.24
CA LEU A 135 -4.70 -0.20 3.07
C LEU A 135 -6.01 0.02 3.89
N SER A 136 -6.27 1.25 4.34
CA SER A 136 -7.34 1.67 5.26
C SER A 136 -7.61 0.70 6.44
N GLY A 137 -6.57 0.05 6.99
CA GLY A 137 -6.71 -0.96 8.05
C GLY A 137 -7.28 -2.31 7.61
N ASN A 138 -7.56 -2.48 6.32
CA ASN A 138 -7.96 -3.74 5.68
C ASN A 138 -6.75 -4.56 5.22
N ALA A 139 -5.62 -4.40 5.90
CA ALA A 139 -4.48 -5.29 5.71
C ALA A 139 -3.59 -5.31 6.94
N LEU A 140 -2.96 -6.44 7.15
CA LEU A 140 -2.00 -6.67 8.21
C LEU A 140 -0.62 -6.80 7.60
N ALA A 141 0.29 -5.91 7.99
CA ALA A 141 1.70 -6.03 7.62
C ALA A 141 2.22 -7.39 8.06
N ALA A 142 3.01 -8.03 7.20
CA ALA A 142 3.51 -9.37 7.45
C ALA A 142 4.98 -9.46 7.07
N ALA A 143 5.78 -10.02 7.97
CA ALA A 143 7.19 -10.33 7.70
C ALA A 143 7.36 -11.71 7.06
N PHE A 144 6.32 -12.55 7.11
CA PHE A 144 6.36 -13.95 6.69
C PHE A 144 5.21 -14.25 5.73
N PRO A 145 5.35 -15.27 4.86
CA PRO A 145 4.27 -15.73 4.00
C PRO A 145 3.25 -16.60 4.76
N ILE A 146 2.94 -16.21 6.00
CA ILE A 146 1.91 -16.76 6.88
C ILE A 146 1.12 -15.56 7.39
N SER A 147 -0.22 -15.65 7.43
CA SER A 147 -1.01 -14.53 7.93
C SER A 147 -0.70 -14.24 9.41
N PRO A 148 -0.56 -12.96 9.82
CA PRO A 148 -0.44 -12.57 11.23
C PRO A 148 -1.59 -13.05 12.13
N LEU A 149 -2.75 -13.40 11.55
CA LEU A 149 -3.89 -13.97 12.29
C LEU A 149 -3.79 -15.49 12.49
N SER A 150 -2.81 -16.15 11.87
CA SER A 150 -2.58 -17.58 12.03
C SER A 150 -1.84 -17.86 13.33
N ALA A 151 -2.24 -18.91 14.05
CA ALA A 151 -1.51 -19.40 15.20
C ALA A 151 -0.09 -19.94 14.84
N LEU A 152 0.21 -20.08 13.56
CA LEU A 152 1.53 -20.46 13.06
C LEU A 152 2.47 -19.27 12.82
N TYR A 153 1.99 -18.03 12.96
CA TYR A 153 2.79 -16.83 12.72
C TYR A 153 3.81 -16.62 13.85
N PRO A 154 5.13 -16.65 13.57
CA PRO A 154 6.14 -16.47 14.60
C PRO A 154 6.40 -14.97 14.86
N GLU A 155 5.47 -14.32 15.57
CA GLU A 155 5.48 -12.86 15.80
C GLU A 155 6.80 -12.36 16.41
N ASP A 156 7.40 -13.13 17.31
CA ASP A 156 8.65 -12.80 17.97
C ASP A 156 9.89 -12.83 17.05
N LEU A 157 9.77 -13.42 15.85
CA LEU A 157 10.81 -13.38 14.82
C LEU A 157 10.65 -12.19 13.86
N ALA A 158 9.52 -11.49 13.86
CA ALA A 158 9.26 -10.42 12.92
C ALA A 158 10.25 -9.25 13.14
N PRO A 159 11.06 -8.88 12.14
CA PRO A 159 12.01 -7.78 12.29
C PRO A 159 11.28 -6.44 12.42
N SER A 160 11.84 -5.54 13.21
CA SER A 160 11.42 -4.14 13.22
C SER A 160 12.19 -3.39 12.13
N TYR A 161 11.50 -2.73 11.22
CA TYR A 161 12.14 -1.94 10.18
C TYR A 161 12.71 -0.63 10.74
N ARG A 162 13.96 -0.33 10.40
CA ARG A 162 14.60 0.96 10.64
C ARG A 162 15.39 1.36 9.41
N TYR A 163 15.19 2.59 8.96
CA TYR A 163 15.86 3.14 7.77
C TYR A 163 17.39 3.10 7.92
N GLU A 164 17.92 3.49 9.07
CA GLU A 164 19.36 3.52 9.36
C GLU A 164 19.99 2.13 9.23
N ASP A 165 19.35 1.11 9.83
CA ASP A 165 19.82 -0.27 9.79
C ASP A 165 19.87 -0.81 8.34
N ALA A 166 18.91 -0.41 7.49
CA ALA A 166 18.90 -0.78 6.07
C ALA A 166 20.02 -0.11 5.26
N VAL A 167 20.30 1.17 5.53
CA VAL A 167 21.41 1.90 4.88
C VAL A 167 22.76 1.33 5.31
N GLU A 168 22.93 1.03 6.60
CA GLU A 168 24.15 0.42 7.13
C GLU A 168 24.38 -0.97 6.52
N ALA A 169 23.35 -1.83 6.48
CA ALA A 169 23.46 -3.15 5.87
C ALA A 169 23.81 -3.09 4.37
N LEU A 170 23.25 -2.14 3.63
CA LEU A 170 23.60 -1.93 2.21
C LEU A 170 25.03 -1.43 2.04
N ALA A 171 25.49 -0.51 2.89
CA ALA A 171 26.87 -0.02 2.87
C ALA A 171 27.87 -1.15 3.17
N ASP A 172 27.60 -1.97 4.18
CA ASP A 172 28.40 -3.15 4.55
C ASP A 172 28.44 -4.21 3.44
N ALA A 173 27.35 -4.33 2.68
CA ALA A 173 27.29 -5.16 1.48
C ALA A 173 28.04 -4.57 0.28
N GLY A 174 28.61 -3.37 0.41
CA GLY A 174 29.34 -2.67 -0.65
C GLY A 174 28.44 -1.89 -1.62
N GLY A 175 27.26 -1.46 -1.19
CA GLY A 175 26.29 -0.68 -1.98
C GLY A 175 26.53 0.83 -2.03
N ASP A 176 27.59 1.33 -1.38
CA ASP A 176 28.02 2.75 -1.42
C ASP A 176 29.36 2.89 -2.14
N THR A 177 29.35 2.63 -3.44
CA THR A 177 30.52 2.67 -4.33
C THR A 177 30.72 4.03 -5.01
N GLY A 178 29.72 4.91 -4.94
CA GLY A 178 29.60 6.14 -5.72
C GLY A 178 29.21 5.92 -7.19
N GLN A 179 28.85 4.69 -7.58
CA GLN A 179 28.43 4.34 -8.94
C GLN A 179 26.98 3.89 -8.96
N ARG A 180 26.13 4.73 -9.55
CA ARG A 180 24.69 4.48 -9.65
C ARG A 180 24.39 3.12 -10.30
N GLN A 181 23.60 2.31 -9.59
CA GLN A 181 23.05 1.04 -10.06
C GLN A 181 21.56 1.19 -10.30
N ALA A 182 21.06 0.74 -11.46
CA ALA A 182 19.64 0.82 -11.79
C ALA A 182 18.99 -0.57 -11.67
N LEU A 183 17.81 -0.62 -11.05
CA LEU A 183 16.97 -1.81 -10.96
C LEU A 183 15.56 -1.48 -11.46
N THR A 184 14.87 -2.49 -11.98
CA THR A 184 13.50 -2.38 -12.47
C THR A 184 12.55 -3.18 -11.57
N LEU A 185 11.54 -2.50 -11.03
CA LEU A 185 10.44 -3.08 -10.28
C LEU A 185 9.23 -3.25 -11.19
N LEU A 186 8.96 -4.48 -11.59
CA LEU A 186 7.85 -4.84 -12.46
C LEU A 186 6.52 -4.88 -11.71
N VAL A 187 5.46 -4.32 -12.28
CA VAL A 187 4.10 -4.34 -11.72
C VAL A 187 3.04 -4.40 -12.81
N ASN A 188 1.87 -4.98 -12.50
CA ASN A 188 0.72 -4.97 -13.40
C ASN A 188 0.00 -3.60 -13.40
N GLU A 189 -0.11 -2.98 -14.58
CA GLU A 189 -0.67 -1.61 -14.75
C GLU A 189 -2.18 -1.53 -14.52
N GLU A 190 -2.90 -2.64 -14.70
CA GLU A 190 -4.36 -2.70 -14.58
C GLU A 190 -4.85 -2.45 -13.15
N ASN A 191 -3.94 -2.53 -12.17
CA ASN A 191 -4.23 -2.19 -10.79
C ASN A 191 -3.44 -0.94 -10.37
N SER A 192 -4.10 0.20 -10.52
CA SER A 192 -3.57 1.52 -10.16
C SER A 192 -3.13 1.63 -8.70
N PHE A 193 -3.78 0.92 -7.78
CA PHE A 193 -3.35 0.85 -6.38
C PHE A 193 -2.00 0.13 -6.24
N ARG A 194 -1.82 -1.01 -6.91
CA ARG A 194 -0.53 -1.72 -6.91
C ARG A 194 0.58 -0.92 -7.58
N VAL A 195 0.27 -0.18 -8.64
CA VAL A 195 1.24 0.74 -9.29
C VAL A 195 1.69 1.83 -8.32
N ALA A 196 0.76 2.40 -7.54
CA ALA A 196 1.10 3.39 -6.52
C ALA A 196 1.97 2.79 -5.40
N CYS A 197 1.64 1.60 -4.90
CA CYS A 197 2.46 0.88 -3.91
C CYS A 197 3.86 0.56 -4.46
N ALA A 198 3.97 0.07 -5.69
CA ALA A 198 5.25 -0.20 -6.33
C ALA A 198 6.10 1.07 -6.45
N SER A 199 5.48 2.21 -6.80
CA SER A 199 6.18 3.50 -6.86
C SER A 199 6.73 3.93 -5.51
N PHE A 200 5.92 3.79 -4.45
CA PHE A 200 6.35 4.08 -3.08
C PHE A 200 7.49 3.16 -2.62
N ILE A 201 7.41 1.85 -2.93
CA ILE A 201 8.47 0.88 -2.62
C ILE A 201 9.76 1.23 -3.37
N ALA A 202 9.67 1.50 -4.67
CA ALA A 202 10.82 1.86 -5.50
C ALA A 202 11.53 3.12 -4.98
N GLU A 203 10.77 4.14 -4.60
CA GLU A 203 11.32 5.36 -4.00
C GLU A 203 11.97 5.07 -2.63
N SER A 204 11.26 4.36 -1.75
CA SER A 204 11.72 4.07 -0.38
C SER A 204 12.97 3.18 -0.34
N LEU A 205 13.13 2.30 -1.33
CA LEU A 205 14.24 1.37 -1.43
C LEU A 205 15.36 1.85 -2.37
N SER A 206 15.21 3.02 -3.01
CA SER A 206 16.30 3.66 -3.76
C SER A 206 17.29 4.32 -2.79
N LEU A 207 18.13 3.49 -2.18
CA LEU A 207 19.09 3.86 -1.15
C LEU A 207 20.52 3.85 -1.71
N LEU A 208 21.36 4.78 -1.24
CA LEU A 208 22.77 4.90 -1.64
C LEU A 208 22.89 5.01 -3.17
N ASP A 209 23.65 4.11 -3.80
CA ASP A 209 23.84 4.08 -5.24
C ASP A 209 22.66 3.46 -6.02
N TRP A 210 21.74 2.76 -5.34
CA TRP A 210 20.66 2.05 -6.00
C TRP A 210 19.51 2.99 -6.38
N GLN A 211 19.10 2.92 -7.63
CA GLN A 211 17.89 3.56 -8.15
C GLN A 211 16.96 2.48 -8.68
N ILE A 212 15.80 2.34 -8.04
CA ILE A 212 14.74 1.45 -8.50
C ILE A 212 13.74 2.27 -9.32
N THR A 213 13.37 1.77 -10.49
CA THR A 213 12.37 2.36 -11.38
C THR A 213 11.21 1.40 -11.59
N VAL A 214 9.98 1.92 -11.64
CA VAL A 214 8.79 1.09 -11.83
C VAL A 214 8.51 0.90 -13.31
N GLU A 215 8.35 -0.36 -13.72
CA GLU A 215 7.83 -0.72 -15.03
C GLU A 215 6.44 -1.33 -14.86
N ALA A 216 5.41 -0.59 -15.29
CA ALA A 216 4.03 -1.04 -15.26
C ALA A 216 3.65 -1.62 -16.63
N LEU A 217 3.22 -2.89 -16.65
CA LEU A 217 2.85 -3.61 -17.88
C LEU A 217 1.39 -4.10 -17.86
N PRO A 218 0.72 -4.20 -19.02
CA PRO A 218 -0.53 -4.94 -19.17
C PRO A 218 -0.41 -6.38 -18.68
N TRP A 219 -1.51 -7.01 -18.25
CA TRP A 219 -1.47 -8.34 -17.60
C TRP A 219 -0.71 -9.41 -18.40
N GLU A 220 -0.97 -9.53 -19.70
CA GLU A 220 -0.30 -10.54 -20.54
C GLU A 220 1.21 -10.30 -20.66
N ALA A 221 1.63 -9.04 -20.84
CA ALA A 221 3.03 -8.66 -20.94
C ALA A 221 3.76 -8.81 -19.58
N TYR A 222 3.09 -8.45 -18.49
CA TYR A 222 3.57 -8.67 -17.12
C TYR A 222 3.86 -10.16 -16.87
N LEU A 223 2.93 -11.05 -17.20
CA LEU A 223 3.15 -12.50 -17.03
C LEU A 223 4.26 -13.04 -17.94
N ALA A 224 4.37 -12.54 -19.17
CA ALA A 224 5.44 -12.93 -20.08
C ALA A 224 6.82 -12.52 -19.55
N ALA A 225 6.96 -11.29 -19.06
CA ALA A 225 8.20 -10.79 -18.45
C ALA A 225 8.58 -11.60 -17.21
N LEU A 226 7.61 -11.92 -16.34
CA LEU A 226 7.83 -12.82 -15.20
C LEU A 226 8.33 -14.20 -15.61
N ALA A 227 7.69 -14.82 -16.61
CA ALA A 227 8.07 -16.15 -17.09
C ALA A 227 9.46 -16.16 -17.77
N ALA A 228 9.84 -15.04 -18.40
CA ALA A 228 11.15 -14.87 -19.04
C ALA A 228 12.27 -14.48 -18.06
N GLY A 229 11.93 -14.06 -16.83
CA GLY A 229 12.90 -13.51 -15.88
C GLY A 229 13.38 -12.11 -16.26
N GLU A 230 12.59 -11.35 -17.03
CA GLU A 230 12.92 -10.01 -17.51
C GLU A 230 12.53 -8.95 -16.47
N PHE A 231 13.08 -9.05 -15.26
CA PHE A 231 12.88 -8.10 -14.17
C PHE A 231 14.01 -8.24 -13.12
N ASP A 232 14.25 -7.19 -12.35
CA ASP A 232 15.12 -7.27 -11.16
C ASP A 232 14.30 -7.54 -9.90
N LEU A 233 13.15 -6.85 -9.79
CA LEU A 233 12.16 -7.01 -8.73
C LEU A 233 10.77 -7.09 -9.37
N TYR A 234 9.82 -7.74 -8.72
CA TYR A 234 8.41 -7.63 -9.10
C TYR A 234 7.50 -7.48 -7.90
N TYR A 235 6.42 -6.72 -8.06
CA TYR A 235 5.38 -6.55 -7.06
C TYR A 235 4.10 -7.27 -7.51
N GLY A 236 3.74 -8.30 -6.75
CA GLY A 236 2.62 -9.18 -7.07
C GLY A 236 1.79 -9.57 -5.86
N GLU A 237 0.73 -10.33 -6.14
CA GLU A 237 -0.14 -10.93 -5.15
C GLU A 237 -0.26 -12.42 -5.46
N VAL A 238 -0.26 -13.24 -4.42
CA VAL A 238 -0.56 -14.66 -4.53
C VAL A 238 -1.69 -15.03 -3.58
N ARG A 239 -2.49 -16.02 -3.99
CA ARG A 239 -3.50 -16.60 -3.13
C ARG A 239 -2.94 -17.88 -2.52
N LEU A 240 -2.71 -17.86 -1.22
CA LEU A 240 -2.25 -19.04 -0.48
C LEU A 240 -3.43 -19.92 -0.06
N THR A 241 -3.16 -21.21 0.05
CA THR A 241 -4.06 -22.20 0.65
C THR A 241 -4.08 -22.07 2.17
N ALA A 242 -5.12 -22.60 2.82
CA ALA A 242 -5.31 -22.46 4.27
C ALA A 242 -4.24 -23.16 5.12
N ASP A 243 -3.47 -24.06 4.51
CA ASP A 243 -2.31 -24.70 5.13
C ASP A 243 -1.03 -23.86 4.99
N TRP A 244 -1.07 -22.67 4.39
CA TRP A 244 0.10 -21.79 4.22
C TRP A 244 1.26 -22.47 3.47
N ASP A 245 0.97 -23.43 2.59
CA ASP A 245 1.99 -24.00 1.71
C ASP A 245 2.42 -22.94 0.68
N ILE A 246 3.72 -22.73 0.60
CA ILE A 246 4.37 -21.73 -0.26
C ILE A 246 5.36 -22.40 -1.22
N ALA A 247 5.32 -23.73 -1.37
CA ALA A 247 6.23 -24.48 -2.22
C ALA A 247 6.21 -23.99 -3.68
N ASP A 248 5.05 -23.54 -4.16
CA ASP A 248 4.94 -22.93 -5.49
C ASP A 248 5.70 -21.61 -5.63
N LEU A 249 5.88 -20.83 -4.55
CA LEU A 249 6.57 -19.54 -4.58
C LEU A 249 8.08 -19.65 -4.40
N VAL A 250 8.52 -20.44 -3.43
CA VAL A 250 9.93 -20.45 -2.97
C VAL A 250 10.59 -21.82 -3.03
N GLY A 251 9.87 -22.85 -3.47
CA GLY A 251 10.47 -24.15 -3.78
C GLY A 251 11.22 -24.11 -5.11
N SER A 252 12.32 -24.86 -5.21
CA SER A 252 13.18 -24.85 -6.40
C SER A 252 12.45 -25.28 -7.70
N GLY A 253 11.34 -26.00 -7.58
CA GLY A 253 10.47 -26.41 -8.69
C GLY A 253 9.09 -25.74 -8.69
N GLY A 254 8.91 -24.68 -7.90
CA GLY A 254 7.62 -24.00 -7.74
C GLY A 254 7.17 -23.29 -9.01
N SER A 255 5.88 -23.40 -9.33
CA SER A 255 5.32 -22.82 -10.56
C SER A 255 5.23 -21.29 -10.57
N LEU A 256 5.31 -20.66 -9.40
CA LEU A 256 5.28 -19.21 -9.19
C LEU A 256 6.64 -18.65 -8.76
N ASN A 257 7.70 -19.48 -8.78
CA ASN A 257 9.06 -19.09 -8.44
C ASN A 257 9.73 -18.36 -9.62
N TYR A 258 9.17 -17.20 -9.99
CA TYR A 258 9.67 -16.39 -11.10
C TYR A 258 11.09 -15.86 -10.85
N GLY A 259 11.50 -15.72 -9.59
CA GLY A 259 12.85 -15.27 -9.21
C GLY A 259 13.94 -16.35 -9.42
N GLY A 260 13.57 -17.56 -9.82
CA GLY A 260 14.52 -18.65 -10.05
C GLY A 260 15.27 -19.09 -8.79
N TYR A 261 14.68 -18.87 -7.61
CA TYR A 261 15.32 -19.21 -6.34
C TYR A 261 15.46 -20.72 -6.18
N ALA A 262 16.63 -21.21 -5.82
CA ALA A 262 16.86 -22.63 -5.60
C ALA A 262 17.69 -22.85 -4.34
N ASN A 263 17.14 -23.60 -3.37
CA ASN A 263 17.83 -23.88 -2.12
C ASN A 263 17.35 -25.19 -1.50
N VAL A 264 18.28 -26.15 -1.39
CA VAL A 264 18.00 -27.50 -0.87
C VAL A 264 17.50 -27.51 0.57
N VAL A 265 17.90 -26.52 1.39
CA VAL A 265 17.44 -26.37 2.77
C VAL A 265 16.02 -25.83 2.79
N THR A 266 15.70 -24.85 1.94
CA THR A 266 14.32 -24.37 1.78
C THR A 266 13.40 -25.50 1.33
N ASP A 267 13.79 -26.29 0.32
CA ASP A 267 13.00 -27.44 -0.16
C ASP A 267 12.73 -28.47 0.95
N ALA A 268 13.75 -28.79 1.76
CA ALA A 268 13.60 -29.70 2.89
C ALA A 268 12.68 -29.14 3.98
N LEU A 269 12.75 -27.83 4.27
CA LEU A 269 11.89 -27.18 5.26
C LEU A 269 10.44 -27.07 4.78
N LEU A 270 10.19 -26.85 3.49
CA LEU A 270 8.85 -26.90 2.90
C LEU A 270 8.24 -28.30 3.05
N GLN A 271 9.00 -29.35 2.74
CA GLN A 271 8.57 -30.73 2.92
C GLN A 271 8.32 -31.07 4.40
N ALA A 272 9.18 -30.58 5.31
CA ALA A 272 8.99 -30.75 6.74
C ALA A 272 7.73 -30.03 7.23
N PHE A 273 7.46 -28.82 6.75
CA PHE A 273 6.30 -28.04 7.15
C PHE A 273 4.96 -28.69 6.75
N THR A 274 4.89 -29.28 5.55
CA THR A 274 3.69 -29.96 5.06
C THR A 274 3.45 -31.32 5.72
N SER A 275 4.50 -32.01 6.16
CA SER A 275 4.41 -33.35 6.76
C SER A 275 4.47 -33.38 8.30
N SER A 276 4.80 -32.27 8.95
CA SER A 276 4.98 -32.20 10.41
C SER A 276 3.66 -32.33 11.18
N THR A 277 3.71 -33.09 12.27
CA THR A 277 2.64 -33.09 13.30
C THR A 277 2.73 -31.86 14.20
N ASP A 278 3.92 -31.32 14.44
CA ASP A 278 4.13 -30.02 15.10
C ASP A 278 4.35 -28.94 14.03
N ARG A 279 3.24 -28.39 13.56
CA ARG A 279 3.27 -27.38 12.50
C ARG A 279 3.79 -26.03 12.98
N SER A 280 3.62 -25.70 14.26
CA SER A 280 4.10 -24.42 14.81
C SER A 280 5.63 -24.38 14.84
N TYR A 281 6.28 -25.47 15.28
CA TYR A 281 7.73 -25.58 15.23
C TYR A 281 8.25 -25.54 13.79
N ALA A 282 7.63 -26.30 12.88
CA ALA A 282 8.04 -26.36 11.49
C ALA A 282 7.85 -25.01 10.76
N ALA A 283 6.74 -24.30 10.99
CA ALA A 283 6.51 -22.95 10.48
C ALA A 283 7.60 -21.99 10.95
N ARG A 284 7.94 -22.01 12.25
CA ARG A 284 8.99 -21.17 12.81
C ARG A 284 10.35 -21.42 12.14
N GLN A 285 10.73 -22.68 11.93
CA GLN A 285 11.99 -23.04 11.26
C GLN A 285 12.03 -22.53 9.82
N LEU A 286 10.94 -22.71 9.07
CA LEU A 286 10.82 -22.20 7.71
C LEU A 286 10.91 -20.67 7.67
N CYS A 287 10.14 -19.97 8.51
CA CYS A 287 10.15 -18.51 8.61
C CYS A 287 11.52 -17.94 9.01
N ALA A 288 12.20 -18.55 9.98
CA ALA A 288 13.55 -18.15 10.38
C ALA A 288 14.55 -18.33 9.24
N HIS A 289 14.45 -19.41 8.46
CA HIS A 289 15.31 -19.62 7.30
C HIS A 289 15.06 -18.59 6.20
N LEU A 290 13.79 -18.29 5.90
CA LEU A 290 13.41 -17.31 4.89
C LEU A 290 13.84 -15.88 5.24
N LEU A 291 13.94 -15.52 6.52
CA LEU A 291 14.54 -14.23 6.93
C LEU A 291 16.03 -14.14 6.63
N GLY A 292 16.74 -15.27 6.63
CA GLY A 292 18.16 -15.31 6.33
C GLY A 292 18.45 -15.33 4.82
N THR A 293 17.56 -15.91 4.02
CA THR A 293 17.75 -16.06 2.57
C THR A 293 16.99 -15.05 1.73
N THR A 294 15.90 -14.49 2.27
CA THR A 294 15.05 -13.44 1.69
C THR A 294 14.72 -13.63 0.19
N PRO A 295 14.23 -14.79 -0.26
CA PRO A 295 13.87 -15.00 -1.67
C PRO A 295 12.63 -14.21 -2.10
N ILE A 296 11.81 -13.83 -1.12
CA ILE A 296 10.63 -12.98 -1.27
C ILE A 296 10.57 -12.02 -0.08
N ALA A 297 9.91 -10.88 -0.28
CA ALA A 297 9.57 -9.95 0.79
C ALA A 297 8.04 -9.87 0.94
N PRO A 298 7.44 -10.59 1.90
CA PRO A 298 6.03 -10.43 2.23
C PRO A 298 5.74 -8.97 2.63
N VAL A 299 4.64 -8.41 2.13
CA VAL A 299 4.25 -7.01 2.41
C VAL A 299 3.09 -6.98 3.40
N CYS A 300 1.99 -7.62 3.06
CA CYS A 300 0.80 -7.67 3.90
C CYS A 300 -0.15 -8.81 3.52
N PHE A 301 -1.07 -9.14 4.42
CA PHE A 301 -2.27 -9.90 4.13
C PHE A 301 -3.46 -8.95 4.10
N GLN A 302 -4.18 -8.92 2.97
CA GLN A 302 -5.42 -8.16 2.84
C GLN A 302 -6.53 -8.79 3.69
N GLN A 303 -7.43 -7.95 4.18
CA GLN A 303 -8.65 -8.31 4.89
C GLN A 303 -9.85 -7.82 4.08
N ASP A 304 -10.81 -8.70 3.87
CA ASP A 304 -12.08 -8.32 3.25
C ASP A 304 -13.12 -8.01 4.33
N THR A 305 -13.85 -6.92 4.15
CA THR A 305 -14.93 -6.52 5.08
C THR A 305 -16.27 -6.55 4.37
N LEU A 306 -17.24 -7.28 4.92
CA LEU A 306 -18.63 -7.29 4.49
C LEU A 306 -19.45 -6.32 5.34
N LEU A 307 -19.97 -5.26 4.73
CA LEU A 307 -20.80 -4.26 5.39
C LEU A 307 -22.24 -4.39 4.91
N THR A 308 -23.17 -4.48 5.86
CA THR A 308 -24.62 -4.49 5.59
C THR A 308 -25.33 -3.58 6.60
N HIS A 309 -26.45 -2.99 6.20
CA HIS A 309 -27.33 -2.31 7.14
C HIS A 309 -27.95 -3.33 8.10
N GLU A 310 -28.11 -2.93 9.36
CA GLU A 310 -28.75 -3.78 10.37
C GLU A 310 -30.13 -4.24 9.87
N GLY A 311 -30.38 -5.54 9.96
CA GLY A 311 -31.64 -6.13 9.52
C GLY A 311 -31.76 -6.41 8.01
N VAL A 312 -30.87 -5.88 7.16
CA VAL A 312 -30.96 -6.07 5.70
C VAL A 312 -30.49 -7.45 5.26
N ALA A 313 -29.39 -7.96 5.83
CA ALA A 313 -28.85 -9.27 5.48
C ALA A 313 -28.83 -10.19 6.70
N GLN A 314 -29.42 -11.37 6.56
CA GLN A 314 -29.43 -12.41 7.59
C GLN A 314 -28.84 -13.71 7.04
N GLY A 315 -28.26 -14.53 7.93
CA GLY A 315 -27.65 -15.81 7.55
C GLY A 315 -26.27 -15.67 6.89
N MET A 316 -25.62 -14.50 7.02
CA MET A 316 -24.29 -14.27 6.47
C MET A 316 -23.24 -15.20 7.12
N SER A 317 -22.47 -15.87 6.28
CA SER A 317 -21.39 -16.78 6.69
C SER A 317 -20.13 -16.59 5.83
N PRO A 318 -19.53 -15.38 5.82
CA PRO A 318 -18.32 -15.13 5.05
C PRO A 318 -17.19 -16.09 5.47
N THR A 319 -16.39 -16.53 4.50
CA THR A 319 -15.19 -17.33 4.75
C THR A 319 -13.95 -16.56 4.31
N ALA A 320 -12.78 -17.00 4.77
CA ALA A 320 -11.49 -16.43 4.37
C ALA A 320 -11.24 -16.47 2.85
N THR A 321 -12.00 -17.27 2.09
CA THR A 321 -11.88 -17.38 0.64
C THR A 321 -13.05 -16.80 -0.13
N SER A 322 -14.15 -16.43 0.53
CA SER A 322 -15.31 -15.82 -0.11
C SER A 322 -16.17 -15.08 0.92
N VAL A 323 -16.22 -13.74 0.80
CA VAL A 323 -17.13 -12.92 1.61
C VAL A 323 -18.60 -13.22 1.35
N PHE A 324 -18.95 -13.75 0.18
CA PHE A 324 -20.30 -14.17 -0.19
C PHE A 324 -20.52 -15.68 -0.06
N PHE A 325 -19.72 -16.36 0.77
CA PHE A 325 -19.89 -17.79 0.96
C PHE A 325 -21.29 -18.12 1.49
N GLY A 326 -21.96 -19.05 0.81
CA GLY A 326 -23.31 -19.47 1.15
C GLY A 326 -24.37 -18.40 0.87
N LEU A 327 -24.13 -17.45 -0.06
CA LEU A 327 -25.06 -16.38 -0.42
C LEU A 327 -26.49 -16.89 -0.72
N GLU A 328 -26.60 -18.09 -1.28
CA GLU A 328 -27.89 -18.76 -1.54
C GLU A 328 -28.71 -19.04 -0.28
N ASN A 329 -28.06 -19.06 0.89
CA ASN A 329 -28.68 -19.23 2.20
C ASN A 329 -28.92 -17.88 2.90
N TRP A 330 -28.48 -16.76 2.30
CA TRP A 330 -28.69 -15.45 2.88
C TRP A 330 -30.11 -14.97 2.58
N THR A 331 -30.73 -14.34 3.57
CA THR A 331 -32.00 -13.64 3.38
C THR A 331 -31.73 -12.15 3.28
N ILE A 332 -32.09 -11.55 2.13
CA ILE A 332 -31.96 -10.11 1.90
C ILE A 332 -33.34 -9.47 2.01
N HIS A 333 -33.52 -8.62 3.01
CA HIS A 333 -34.74 -7.85 3.24
C HIS A 333 -34.66 -6.57 2.40
N LEU A 334 -35.56 -6.43 1.42
CA LEU A 334 -35.55 -5.35 0.44
C LEU A 334 -36.46 -4.15 0.83
N GLU A 335 -37.08 -4.19 2.01
CA GLU A 335 -37.94 -3.12 2.52
C GLU A 335 -37.41 -2.59 3.87
N PRO A 336 -37.58 -1.29 4.19
CA PRO A 336 -37.07 -0.67 5.41
C PRO A 336 -37.67 -1.21 6.71
#